data_AF-A0A949YLZ1-F1
#
_entry.id   AF-A0A949YLZ1-F1
#
_cell.length_a   1.000
_cell.length_b   1.000
_cell.length_c   1.000
_cell.angle_alpha   90.00
_cell.angle_beta   90.00
_cell.angle_gamma   90.00
#
_symmetry.space_group_name_H-M   'P 1'
#
loop_
_entity.id
_entity.type
_entity.pdbx_description
1 polymer ?
#
loop_
_entity_poly.entity_id
_entity_poly.type
_entity_poly.pdbx_seq_one_letter_code
_entity_poly.pdbx_strand_id
1 'polypeptide(L)' 'MEIRGRVHNGVVVLEGELPLPEGTEVIVSSGAAPETKPVGQQRIEFPLVRSKHPGSLRLTGQRVAEFLEEDDVPA' A
#
# COMPACT_ATOMS: atom_id res chain seq x y z
N MET A 1 -10.51 23.84 12.33
CA MET A 1 -9.57 24.45 11.36
C MET A 1 -8.72 23.34 10.80
N GLU A 2 -8.43 23.33 9.49
CA GLU A 2 -7.60 22.31 8.87
C GLU A 2 -6.29 22.95 8.42
N ILE A 3 -5.16 22.43 8.92
CA ILE A 3 -3.82 22.90 8.59
C ILE A 3 -3.13 21.78 7.83
N ARG A 4 -2.55 22.11 6.69
CA ARG A 4 -1.73 21.14 5.95
C ARG A 4 -0.40 20.98 6.67
N GLY A 5 0.12 19.77 6.66
CA GLY A 5 1.43 19.49 7.22
C GLY A 5 2.08 18.34 6.47
N ARG A 6 3.40 18.22 6.62
CA ARG A 6 4.20 17.17 6.01
C ARG A 6 4.96 16.42 7.07
N VAL A 7 5.04 15.10 6.92
CA VAL A 7 5.85 14.28 7.81
C VAL A 7 7.32 14.39 7.37
N HIS A 8 8.17 14.85 8.28
CA HIS A 8 9.62 14.87 8.14
C HIS A 8 10.24 14.09 9.30
N ASN A 9 10.94 13.00 9.00
CA ASN A 9 11.59 12.14 10.01
C ASN A 9 10.65 11.71 11.15
N GLY A 10 9.38 11.40 10.82
CA GLY A 10 8.37 11.01 11.80
C GLY A 10 7.69 12.15 12.56
N VAL A 11 8.05 13.41 12.30
CA VAL A 11 7.43 14.60 12.90
C VAL A 11 6.53 15.29 11.87
N VAL A 12 5.30 15.65 12.26
CA VAL A 12 4.40 16.46 11.42
C VAL A 12 4.81 17.92 11.52
N VAL A 13 5.26 18.49 10.41
CA VAL A 13 5.60 19.92 10.28
C VAL A 13 4.45 20.62 9.57
N LEU A 14 3.82 21.59 10.23
CA LEU A 14 2.72 22.37 9.64
C LEU A 14 3.25 23.27 8.52
N GLU A 15 2.55 23.33 7.39
CA GLU A 15 2.85 24.21 6.26
C GLU A 15 2.28 25.61 6.54
N GLY A 16 3.15 26.64 6.46
CA GLY A 16 2.78 28.04 6.65
C GLY A 16 3.07 28.59 8.06
N GLU A 17 2.98 29.92 8.20
CA GLU A 17 3.22 30.63 9.47
C GLU A 17 1.93 30.73 10.28
N LEU A 18 1.46 29.60 10.82
CA LEU A 18 0.37 29.61 11.77
C LEU A 18 0.83 29.08 13.14
N PRO A 19 1.23 29.97 14.06
CA PRO A 19 1.65 29.55 15.39
C PRO A 19 0.45 29.03 16.18
N LEU A 20 0.51 27.75 16.57
CA LEU A 20 -0.40 27.20 17.58
C LEU A 20 0.20 27.46 18.97
N PRO A 21 -0.61 27.94 19.95
CA PRO A 21 -0.14 28.08 21.32
C PRO A 21 0.36 26.77 21.92
N GLU A 22 1.30 26.85 22.86
CA GLU A 22 1.77 25.69 23.61
C GLU A 22 0.59 24.99 24.32
N GLY A 23 0.59 23.65 24.28
CA GLY A 23 -0.48 22.84 24.88
C GLY A 23 -1.76 22.72 24.05
N THR A 24 -1.80 23.25 22.83
CA THR A 24 -2.95 23.09 21.92
C THR A 24 -3.15 21.62 21.56
N GLU A 25 -4.33 21.08 21.87
CA GLU A 25 -4.73 19.73 21.45
C GLU A 25 -4.96 19.69 19.93
N VAL A 26 -4.41 18.68 19.27
CA VAL A 26 -4.51 18.51 17.81
C VAL A 26 -4.88 17.09 17.44
N ILE A 27 -5.62 16.93 16.35
CA ILE A 27 -5.93 15.64 15.74
C ILE A 27 -5.22 15.59 14.38
N VAL A 28 -4.41 14.56 14.17
CA VAL A 28 -3.72 14.34 12.90
C VAL A 28 -4.53 13.39 12.04
N SER A 29 -4.99 13.89 10.89
CA SER A 29 -5.55 13.06 9.82
C SER A 29 -4.59 13.04 8.64
N SER A 30 -4.15 11.84 8.24
CA SER A 30 -3.46 11.68 6.96
C SER A 30 -4.50 11.68 5.86
N GLY A 31 -4.33 12.51 4.83
CA GLY A 31 -5.10 12.36 3.60
C GLY A 31 -4.92 10.93 3.07
N ALA A 32 -6.01 10.29 2.64
CA ALA A 32 -5.92 9.00 1.98
C ALA A 32 -4.87 9.10 0.87
N ALA A 33 -3.94 8.14 0.81
CA ALA A 33 -3.13 7.97 -0.39
C ALA A 33 -4.10 8.02 -1.58
N PRO A 34 -3.80 8.76 -2.66
CA PRO A 34 -4.66 8.73 -3.82
C PRO A 34 -4.87 7.26 -4.13
N GLU A 35 -6.13 6.83 -4.10
CA GLU A 35 -6.46 5.49 -4.57
C GLU A 35 -5.88 5.45 -5.98
N THR A 36 -4.77 4.74 -6.14
CA THR A 36 -4.32 4.33 -7.46
C THR A 36 -5.44 3.44 -7.93
N LYS A 37 -6.43 4.03 -8.61
CA LYS A 37 -7.40 3.28 -9.37
C LYS A 37 -6.54 2.33 -10.20
N PRO A 38 -6.69 1.00 -10.03
CA PRO A 38 -5.95 0.08 -10.87
C PRO A 38 -6.16 0.52 -12.31
N VAL A 39 -5.06 0.68 -13.05
CA VAL A 39 -5.05 1.16 -14.43
C VAL A 39 -5.73 0.11 -15.29
N GLY A 40 -7.06 0.14 -15.31
CA GLY A 40 -7.90 -0.90 -15.89
C GLY A 40 -7.85 -2.24 -15.15
N GLN A 41 -8.93 -3.00 -15.20
CA GLN A 41 -8.86 -4.43 -14.96
C GLN A 41 -8.29 -5.05 -16.25
N GLN A 42 -6.98 -5.30 -16.28
CA GLN A 42 -6.40 -6.05 -17.39
C GLN A 42 -6.81 -7.51 -17.24
N ARG A 43 -7.75 -7.96 -18.08
CA ARG A 43 -8.16 -9.36 -18.11
C ARG A 43 -7.02 -10.16 -18.71
N ILE A 44 -6.27 -10.84 -17.84
CA ILE A 44 -5.24 -11.79 -18.25
C ILE A 44 -5.89 -13.12 -18.60
N GLU A 45 -5.55 -13.67 -19.76
CA GLU A 45 -5.93 -15.02 -20.16
C GLU A 45 -4.92 -16.01 -19.57
N PHE A 46 -5.34 -16.78 -18.58
CA PHE A 46 -4.53 -17.89 -18.09
C PHE A 46 -4.64 -19.07 -19.07
N PRO A 47 -3.55 -19.83 -19.30
CA PRO A 47 -3.65 -21.06 -20.05
C PRO A 47 -4.66 -22.00 -19.38
N LEU A 48 -5.53 -22.61 -20.18
CA LEU A 48 -6.44 -23.65 -19.71
C LEU A 48 -5.63 -24.91 -19.39
N VAL A 49 -5.19 -25.04 -18.13
CA VAL A 49 -4.44 -26.21 -17.67
C VAL A 49 -5.41 -27.34 -17.36
N ARG A 50 -5.31 -28.45 -18.11
CA ARG A 50 -6.06 -29.67 -17.80
C ARG A 50 -5.46 -30.33 -16.56
N SER A 51 -6.19 -30.31 -15.45
CA SER A 51 -5.84 -31.01 -14.21
C SER A 51 -6.97 -31.92 -13.75
N LYS A 52 -6.63 -33.09 -13.20
CA LYS A 52 -7.60 -33.97 -12.52
C LYS A 52 -8.04 -33.41 -11.16
N HIS A 53 -7.27 -32.48 -10.59
CA HIS A 53 -7.51 -31.88 -9.28
C HIS A 53 -7.25 -30.37 -9.33
N PRO A 54 -8.16 -29.57 -9.92
CA PRO A 54 -8.05 -28.11 -9.90
C PRO A 54 -8.08 -27.59 -8.45
N GLY A 55 -7.26 -26.57 -8.15
CA GLY A 55 -7.19 -25.98 -6.80
C GLY A 55 -6.59 -26.88 -5.71
N SER A 56 -5.93 -27.98 -6.08
CA SER A 56 -5.33 -28.93 -5.12
C SER A 56 -4.06 -28.40 -4.43
N LEU A 57 -3.47 -27.33 -4.95
CA LEU A 57 -2.30 -26.71 -4.34
C LEU A 57 -2.75 -25.81 -3.18
N ARG A 58 -2.43 -26.23 -1.94
CA ARG A 58 -2.67 -25.41 -0.76
C ARG A 58 -1.57 -24.34 -0.67
N LEU A 59 -1.91 -23.13 -1.09
CA LEU A 59 -1.03 -21.96 -0.97
C LEU A 59 -0.97 -21.51 0.49
N THR A 60 0.08 -21.92 1.19
CA THR A 60 0.42 -21.40 2.51
C THR A 60 1.31 -20.17 2.37
N GLY A 61 1.43 -19.34 3.42
CA GLY A 61 2.33 -18.17 3.39
C GLY A 61 3.78 -18.54 3.03
N GLN A 62 4.28 -19.66 3.54
CA GLN A 62 5.60 -20.17 3.19
C GLN A 62 5.71 -20.55 1.70
N ARG A 63 4.73 -21.26 1.15
CA ARG A 63 4.75 -21.69 -0.26
C ARG A 63 4.65 -20.51 -1.23
N VAL A 64 3.98 -19.43 -0.82
CA VAL A 64 3.93 -18.18 -1.58
C VAL A 64 5.27 -17.46 -1.53
N ALA A 65 5.93 -17.41 -0.36
CA ALA A 65 7.27 -16.81 -0.23
C ALA A 65 8.29 -17.50 -1.15
N GLU A 66 8.29 -18.84 -1.21
CA GLU A 66 9.17 -19.62 -2.09
C GLU A 66 9.02 -19.23 -3.57
N PHE A 67 7.80 -18.96 -4.06
CA PHE A 67 7.59 -18.51 -5.44
C PHE A 67 8.08 -17.09 -5.70
N LEU A 68 7.96 -16.21 -4.69
CA LEU A 68 8.39 -14.81 -4.82
C LEU A 68 9.90 -14.64 -4.72
N GLU A 69 10.60 -15.56 -4.04
CA GLU A 69 12.07 -15.60 -3.99
C GLU A 69 12.68 -16.01 -5.35
N GLU A 70 11.99 -16.81 -6.15
CA GLU A 70 12.45 -17.20 -7.50
C GLU A 70 12.27 -16.07 -8.54
N ASP A 71 11.32 -15.16 -8.31
CA ASP A 71 10.93 -14.08 -9.23
C ASP A 71 11.60 -12.72 -8.93
N ASP A 72 12.75 -12.71 -8.23
CA ASP A 72 13.56 -11.50 -8.02
C ASP A 72 14.05 -10.93 -9.38
N VAL A 73 13.21 -10.14 -10.03
CA VAL A 73 13.56 -9.32 -11.19
C VAL A 73 14.42 -8.17 -10.66
N PRO A 74 15.72 -8.08 -11.02
CA PRO A 74 16.55 -6.97 -10.58
C PRO A 74 15.95 -5.65 -11.07
N ALA A 75 15.86 -4.68 -10.15
CA ALA A 75 15.28 -3.36 -10.33
C ALA A 75 15.96 -2.51 -11.42
#